data_AF-A0AAJ6NE26-F1
#
_entry.id   AF-A0AAJ6NE26-F1
#
_cell.length_a   1.000
_cell.length_b   1.000
_cell.length_c   1.000
_cell.angle_alpha   90.00
_cell.angle_beta   90.00
_cell.angle_gamma   90.00
#
_symmetry.space_group_name_H-M   'P 1'
#
loop_
_entity.id
_entity.type
_entity.pdbx_description
1 polymer ?
#
loop_
_entity_poly.entity_id
_entity_poly.type
_entity_poly.pdbx_seq_one_letter_code
_entity_poly.pdbx_strand_id
1 'polypeptide(L)'
;MKDILTISRKIFIKENKLTINNKIKIKNLYIVLLDSDRDIEYGDSSFDRNIIAFNESFEPIWQIEEHPCSGSPNPYMYLELKGDKLIANSWAGMSVEVNPNTGGFVPYGVDQRPW
;
A
#
# COMPACT_ATOMS: atom_id res chain seq x y z
N MET A 1 29.86 10.32 2.50
CA MET A 1 29.23 9.21 1.75
C MET A 1 27.77 9.57 1.58
N LYS A 2 27.30 9.80 0.35
CA LYS A 2 25.87 9.99 0.08
C LYS A 2 25.23 8.60 0.14
N ASP A 3 24.30 8.42 1.08
CA ASP A 3 23.71 7.12 1.39
C ASP A 3 23.11 6.46 0.16
N ILE A 4 23.63 5.28 -0.19
CA ILE A 4 23.06 4.36 -1.18
C ILE A 4 21.57 4.08 -0.87
N LEU A 5 21.16 4.22 0.40
CA LEU A 5 19.79 4.09 0.90
C LEU A 5 18.84 5.22 0.45
N THR A 6 19.31 6.47 0.39
CA THR A 6 18.53 7.58 -0.18
C THR A 6 18.36 7.38 -1.68
N ILE A 7 19.36 6.77 -2.31
CA ILE A 7 19.41 6.50 -3.74
C ILE A 7 18.38 5.43 -4.08
N SER A 8 18.32 4.26 -3.43
CA SER A 8 17.33 3.21 -3.74
C SER A 8 15.88 3.66 -3.51
N ARG A 9 15.61 4.37 -2.40
CA ARG A 9 14.26 4.93 -2.11
C ARG A 9 13.87 6.03 -3.09
N LYS A 10 14.80 6.91 -3.49
CA LYS A 10 14.52 7.90 -4.54
C LYS A 10 14.41 7.26 -5.91
N ILE A 11 15.20 6.25 -6.24
CA ILE A 11 15.20 5.60 -7.56
C ILE A 11 13.85 4.93 -7.80
N PHE A 12 13.39 4.05 -6.90
CA PHE A 12 12.11 3.36 -7.10
C PHE A 12 10.91 4.32 -7.22
N ILE A 13 10.87 5.34 -6.35
CA ILE A 13 9.80 6.35 -6.34
C ILE A 13 9.91 7.31 -7.53
N LYS A 14 11.12 7.75 -7.90
CA LYS A 14 11.37 8.73 -8.97
C LYS A 14 11.27 8.13 -10.37
N GLU A 15 11.73 6.89 -10.56
CA GLU A 15 11.63 6.19 -11.85
C GLU A 15 10.18 5.88 -12.21
N ASN A 16 9.36 5.57 -11.20
CA ASN A 16 7.94 5.26 -11.39
C ASN A 16 7.00 6.46 -11.18
N LYS A 17 7.52 7.63 -10.76
CA LYS A 17 6.74 8.83 -10.36
C LYS A 17 5.69 8.50 -9.29
N LEU A 18 6.03 7.64 -8.34
CA LEU A 18 5.16 7.29 -7.23
C LEU A 18 5.18 8.40 -6.18
N THR A 19 4.07 8.58 -5.49
CA THR A 19 3.95 9.44 -4.32
C THR A 19 3.57 8.60 -3.10
N ILE A 20 3.96 9.06 -1.91
CA ILE A 20 3.51 8.44 -0.67
C ILE A 20 2.21 9.12 -0.28
N ASN A 21 1.09 8.44 -0.48
CA ASN A 21 -0.22 8.96 -0.15
C ASN A 21 -0.52 8.76 1.35
N ASN A 22 -0.09 7.65 1.93
CA ASN A 22 -0.28 7.37 3.36
C ASN A 22 0.93 6.63 3.96
N LYS A 23 1.20 6.87 5.26
CA LYS A 23 2.28 6.22 6.01
C LYS A 23 1.85 5.96 7.45
N ILE A 24 1.99 4.71 7.89
CA ILE A 24 1.69 4.27 9.26
C ILE A 24 2.94 3.62 9.86
N LYS A 25 3.28 3.94 11.11
CA LYS A 25 4.34 3.26 11.87
C LYS A 25 3.71 2.28 12.85
N ILE A 26 4.08 1.00 12.76
CA ILE A 26 3.67 -0.05 13.71
C ILE A 26 4.94 -0.74 14.21
N LYS A 27 5.27 -0.58 15.49
CA LYS A 27 6.52 -1.09 16.09
C LYS A 27 7.75 -0.64 15.26
N ASN A 28 8.49 -1.60 14.71
CA ASN A 28 9.70 -1.42 13.91
C ASN A 28 9.43 -1.37 12.40
N LEU A 29 8.17 -1.27 11.97
CA LEU A 29 7.77 -1.23 10.57
C LEU A 29 7.21 0.13 10.17
N TYR A 30 7.60 0.56 8.97
CA TYR A 30 6.98 1.67 8.24
C TYR A 30 6.16 1.10 7.11
N ILE A 31 4.83 1.20 7.20
CA ILE A 31 3.90 0.72 6.19
C ILE A 31 3.45 1.92 5.37
N VAL A 32 3.59 1.83 4.06
CA VAL A 32 3.43 2.94 3.13
C VAL A 32 2.43 2.54 2.05
N LEU A 33 1.45 3.39 1.84
CA LEU A 33 0.60 3.36 0.65
C LEU A 33 1.26 4.22 -0.43
N LEU A 34 1.62 3.56 -1.52
CA LEU A 34 2.12 4.21 -2.71
C LEU A 34 0.95 4.56 -3.63
N ASP A 35 1.06 5.69 -4.28
CA ASP A 35 0.10 6.15 -5.26
C ASP A 35 0.85 6.67 -6.49
N SER A 36 0.13 6.85 -7.57
CA SER A 36 0.64 7.42 -8.79
C SER A 36 -0.14 8.67 -9.14
N ASP A 37 0.58 9.73 -9.49
CA ASP A 37 -0.03 10.94 -10.04
C ASP A 37 -0.52 10.73 -11.50
N ARG A 38 -0.49 9.49 -12.03
CA ARG A 38 -1.01 9.12 -13.35
C ARG A 38 -2.44 8.60 -13.23
N ASP A 39 -3.24 8.91 -14.24
CA ASP A 39 -4.52 8.24 -14.48
C ASP A 39 -4.25 6.74 -14.69
N ILE A 40 -4.78 5.90 -13.80
CA ILE A 40 -4.66 4.45 -13.90
C ILE A 40 -5.69 3.97 -14.92
N GLU A 41 -5.22 3.35 -16.00
CA GLU A 41 -6.09 2.80 -17.04
C GLU A 41 -6.67 1.43 -16.62
N TYR A 42 -7.88 1.12 -17.09
CA TYR A 42 -8.48 -0.19 -16.87
C TYR A 42 -7.61 -1.29 -17.53
N GLY A 43 -7.24 -2.31 -16.75
CA GLY A 43 -6.30 -3.37 -17.15
C GLY A 43 -4.83 -3.15 -16.73
N ASP A 44 -4.46 -2.01 -16.13
CA ASP A 44 -3.11 -1.77 -15.60
C ASP A 44 -2.96 -2.27 -14.15
N SER A 45 -2.57 -3.53 -13.97
CA SER A 45 -2.44 -4.17 -12.66
C SER A 45 -1.24 -3.75 -11.82
N SER A 46 -0.41 -2.82 -12.30
CA SER A 46 0.82 -2.42 -11.61
C SER A 46 0.58 -1.79 -10.22
N PHE A 47 -0.64 -1.30 -9.96
CA PHE A 47 -1.04 -0.67 -8.69
C PHE A 47 -1.88 -1.56 -7.77
N ASP A 48 -2.19 -2.80 -8.17
CA ASP A 48 -3.02 -3.70 -7.35
C ASP A 48 -2.32 -4.15 -6.06
N ARG A 49 -1.02 -3.85 -5.94
CA ARG A 49 -0.15 -4.17 -4.80
C ARG A 49 0.58 -2.94 -4.27
N ASN A 50 -0.12 -1.83 -4.10
CA ASN A 50 0.50 -0.54 -3.81
C ASN A 50 0.80 -0.27 -2.31
N ILE A 51 0.74 -1.27 -1.43
CA ILE A 51 1.16 -1.14 -0.02
C ILE A 51 2.46 -1.91 0.21
N ILE A 52 3.45 -1.25 0.80
CA ILE A 52 4.76 -1.83 1.10
C ILE A 52 5.14 -1.53 2.55
N ALA A 53 5.66 -2.54 3.26
CA ALA A 53 6.30 -2.35 4.55
C ALA A 53 7.81 -2.32 4.44
N PHE A 54 8.41 -1.45 5.23
CA PHE A 54 9.85 -1.29 5.36
C PHE A 54 10.27 -1.46 6.82
N ASN A 55 11.49 -1.96 7.05
CA ASN A 55 12.11 -1.94 8.37
C ASN A 55 12.65 -0.54 8.73
N GLU A 56 13.30 -0.41 9.89
CA GLU A 56 13.86 0.85 10.35
C GLU A 56 15.00 1.39 9.47
N SER A 57 15.67 0.50 8.73
CA SER A 57 16.67 0.82 7.72
C SER A 57 16.07 1.19 6.35
N PHE A 58 14.73 1.24 6.24
CA PHE A 58 13.99 1.46 4.99
C PHE A 58 14.21 0.37 3.92
N GLU A 59 14.54 -0.85 4.32
CA GLU A 59 14.58 -1.99 3.42
C GLU A 59 13.17 -2.60 3.31
N PRO A 60 12.68 -2.93 2.09
CA PRO A 60 11.37 -3.52 1.92
C PRO A 60 11.34 -4.92 2.57
N ILE A 61 10.34 -5.15 3.41
CA ILE A 61 10.12 -6.43 4.11
C ILE A 61 9.04 -7.25 3.43
N TRP A 62 7.92 -6.61 3.10
CA TRP A 62 6.83 -7.24 2.38
C TRP A 62 6.06 -6.21 1.55
N GLN A 63 5.37 -6.71 0.53
CA GLN A 63 4.40 -5.98 -0.28
C GLN A 63 3.05 -6.70 -0.15
N ILE A 64 1.96 -5.94 -0.05
CA ILE A 64 0.63 -6.52 0.10
C ILE A 64 0.28 -7.39 -1.12
N GLU A 65 -0.53 -8.41 -0.89
CA GLU A 65 -1.12 -9.19 -1.97
C GLU A 65 -2.15 -8.35 -2.76
N GLU A 66 -2.41 -8.80 -3.98
CA GLU A 66 -3.41 -8.19 -4.85
C GLU A 66 -4.81 -8.29 -4.22
N HIS A 67 -5.59 -7.23 -4.37
CA HIS A 67 -6.95 -7.19 -3.83
C HIS A 67 -7.81 -8.31 -4.46
N PRO A 68 -8.63 -9.05 -3.68
CA PRO A 68 -9.34 -10.24 -4.17
C PRO A 68 -10.53 -9.96 -5.10
N CYS A 69 -10.75 -8.71 -5.52
CA CYS A 69 -11.86 -8.34 -6.39
C CYS A 69 -11.51 -8.59 -7.86
N SER A 70 -12.47 -9.12 -8.62
CA SER A 70 -12.35 -9.25 -10.07
C SER A 70 -12.31 -7.89 -10.77
N GLY A 71 -11.51 -7.78 -11.82
CA GLY A 71 -11.37 -6.58 -12.65
C GLY A 71 -10.25 -5.69 -12.13
N SER A 72 -9.15 -5.62 -12.87
CA SER A 72 -7.99 -4.80 -12.53
C SER A 72 -8.08 -3.45 -13.26
N PRO A 73 -7.63 -2.33 -12.65
CA PRO A 73 -6.97 -2.25 -11.35
C PRO A 73 -7.90 -2.00 -10.16
N ASN A 74 -7.57 -2.62 -9.02
CA ASN A 74 -8.17 -2.44 -7.71
C ASN A 74 -7.10 -2.05 -6.67
N PRO A 75 -6.44 -0.90 -6.83
CA PRO A 75 -5.46 -0.42 -5.88
C PRO A 75 -6.11 -0.20 -4.52
N TYR A 76 -5.29 -0.27 -3.49
CA TYR A 76 -5.66 0.25 -2.19
C TYR A 76 -5.62 1.77 -2.26
N MET A 77 -6.67 2.42 -1.78
CA MET A 77 -6.83 3.88 -1.84
C MET A 77 -6.55 4.52 -0.50
N TYR A 78 -6.66 3.77 0.59
CA TYR A 78 -6.55 4.30 1.94
C TYR A 78 -6.06 3.25 2.93
N LEU A 79 -5.25 3.70 3.88
CA LEU A 79 -4.75 2.93 5.02
C LEU A 79 -5.14 3.62 6.32
N GLU A 80 -5.59 2.85 7.31
CA GLU A 80 -5.90 3.37 8.64
C GLU A 80 -5.65 2.37 9.75
N LEU A 81 -5.49 2.87 10.97
CA LEU A 81 -5.49 2.05 12.18
C LEU A 81 -6.84 2.19 12.90
N LYS A 82 -7.60 1.11 12.98
CA LYS A 82 -8.81 1.01 13.81
C LYS A 82 -8.49 0.18 15.05
N GLY A 83 -8.11 0.84 16.13
CA GLY A 83 -7.55 0.17 17.30
C GLY A 83 -6.22 -0.50 16.95
N ASP A 84 -6.11 -1.81 17.17
CA ASP A 84 -4.91 -2.59 16.85
C ASP A 84 -4.91 -3.16 15.42
N LYS A 85 -5.93 -2.84 14.61
CA LYS A 85 -6.11 -3.38 13.27
C LYS A 85 -5.65 -2.40 12.21
N LEU A 86 -4.82 -2.87 11.28
CA LEU A 86 -4.45 -2.15 10.08
C LEU A 86 -5.48 -2.46 8.98
N ILE A 87 -6.27 -1.47 8.60
CA ILE A 87 -7.30 -1.60 7.58
C ILE A 87 -6.83 -0.94 6.29
N ALA A 88 -6.96 -1.66 5.18
CA ALA A 88 -6.72 -1.15 3.84
C ALA A 88 -8.04 -1.16 3.06
N ASN A 89 -8.40 -0.03 2.46
CA ASN A 89 -9.61 0.14 1.69
C ASN A 89 -9.26 0.23 0.21
N SER A 90 -9.91 -0.56 -0.64
CA SER A 90 -9.64 -0.56 -2.08
C SER A 90 -10.53 0.39 -2.86
N TRP A 91 -10.18 0.61 -4.13
CA TRP A 91 -11.02 1.33 -5.07
C TRP A 91 -12.38 0.63 -5.25
N ALA A 92 -12.41 -0.70 -5.22
CA ALA A 92 -13.63 -1.51 -5.31
C ALA A 92 -14.60 -1.37 -4.12
N GLY A 93 -14.28 -0.55 -3.11
CA GLY A 93 -15.15 -0.34 -1.94
C GLY A 93 -15.14 -1.50 -0.94
N MET A 94 -14.14 -2.38 -1.02
CA MET A 94 -13.94 -3.45 -0.06
C MET A 94 -12.75 -3.12 0.85
N SER A 95 -12.91 -3.45 2.12
CA SER A 95 -11.90 -3.25 3.15
C SER A 95 -11.31 -4.59 3.56
N VAL A 96 -10.00 -4.63 3.72
CA VAL A 96 -9.26 -5.80 4.22
C VAL A 96 -8.50 -5.45 5.49
N GLU A 97 -8.40 -6.40 6.41
CA GLU A 97 -7.55 -6.31 7.59
C GLU A 97 -6.19 -6.91 7.23
N VAL A 98 -5.16 -6.07 7.21
CA VAL A 98 -3.81 -6.43 6.80
C VAL A 98 -3.02 -6.86 8.03
N ASN A 99 -2.38 -8.03 7.96
CA ASN A 99 -1.41 -8.46 8.96
C ASN A 99 -0.13 -7.64 8.80
N PRO A 100 0.22 -6.77 9.76
CA PRO A 100 1.34 -5.85 9.61
C PRO A 100 2.70 -6.56 9.55
N ASN A 101 2.81 -7.81 9.97
CA ASN A 101 4.08 -8.54 9.97
C ASN A 101 4.34 -9.28 8.64
N THR A 102 3.29 -9.60 7.89
CA THR A 102 3.40 -10.47 6.70
C THR A 102 2.87 -9.82 5.42
N GLY A 103 2.03 -8.79 5.51
CA GLY A 103 1.33 -8.20 4.36
C GLY A 103 0.16 -9.03 3.84
N GLY A 104 -0.06 -10.24 4.34
CA GLY A 104 -1.28 -11.01 4.06
C GLY A 104 -2.50 -10.36 4.71
N PHE A 105 -3.68 -10.60 4.17
CA PHE A 105 -4.90 -9.97 4.68
C PHE A 105 -6.08 -10.93 4.74
N VAL A 106 -7.13 -10.51 5.44
CA VAL A 106 -8.45 -11.14 5.42
C VAL A 106 -9.52 -10.09 5.09
N PRO A 107 -10.66 -10.46 4.47
CA PRO A 107 -11.78 -9.53 4.31
C PRO A 107 -12.22 -8.97 5.66
N TYR A 108 -12.31 -7.64 5.76
CA TYR A 108 -12.76 -6.96 6.97
C TYR A 108 -14.22 -6.53 6.88
N GLY A 109 -14.63 -6.08 5.69
CA GLY A 109 -16.00 -5.68 5.42
C GLY A 109 -16.13 -4.97 4.08
N VAL A 110 -17.37 -4.62 3.75
CA VAL A 110 -17.66 -3.68 2.67
C VAL A 110 -17.90 -2.35 3.35
N ASP A 111 -16.92 -1.44 3.32
CA ASP A 111 -17.20 -0.06 3.69
C ASP A 111 -18.05 0.53 2.56
N GLN A 112 -19.36 0.68 2.82
CA GLN A 112 -20.21 1.52 1.98
C GLN A 112 -19.65 2.94 2.06
N ARG A 113 -18.94 3.38 1.02
CA ARG A 113 -18.53 4.77 0.89
C ARG A 113 -19.79 5.64 1.03
N PRO A 114 -19.81 6.68 1.88
CA PRO A 114 -20.98 7.53 2.07
C PRO A 114 -21.20 8.53 0.92
N TRP A 115 -20.69 8.28 -0.28
CA TRP A 115 -20.89 9.13 -1.45
C TRP A 115 -21.15 8.31 -2.72
#